data_AF-A0A2P8EF65-F1
#
_entry.id   AF-A0A2P8EF65-F1
#
_cell.length_a   1.000
_cell.length_b   1.000
_cell.length_c   1.000
_cell.angle_alpha   90.00
_cell.angle_beta   90.00
_cell.angle_gamma   90.00
#
_symmetry.space_group_name_H-M   'P 1'
#
loop_
_entity.id
_entity.type
_entity.pdbx_description
1 polymer ?
#
loop_
_entity_poly.entity_id
_entity_poly.type
_entity_poly.pdbx_seq_one_letter_code
_entity_poly.pdbx_strand_id
1 'polypeptide(L)' 'MNRIYTDVAKFELTEQAIIVRETWGISYAEICARVDVPLMHG' A
#
# COMPACT_ATOMS: atom_id res chain seq x y z
N MET A 1 -12.11 -7.73 -6.72
CA MET A 1 -10.77 -7.64 -6.11
C MET A 1 -9.92 -6.72 -6.98
N ASN A 2 -9.67 -5.49 -6.51
CA ASN A 2 -8.79 -4.56 -7.22
C ASN A 2 -7.41 -4.60 -6.56
N ARG A 3 -6.39 -4.92 -7.35
CA ARG A 3 -4.99 -4.96 -6.90
C ARG A 3 -4.17 -4.01 -7.75
N ILE A 4 -3.36 -3.18 -7.09
CA ILE A 4 -2.42 -2.28 -7.76
C ILE A 4 -1.03 -2.79 -7.48
N TYR A 5 -0.27 -2.98 -8.56
CA TYR A 5 1.14 -3.32 -8.50
C TYR A 5 1.93 -2.11 -8.94
N THR A 6 2.90 -1.75 -8.13
CA THR A 6 3.87 -0.69 -8.42
C THR A 6 5.26 -1.29 -8.40
N ASP A 7 6.25 -0.52 -8.81
CA ASP A 7 7.67 -0.93 -8.73
C ASP A 7 8.10 -1.27 -7.30
N VAL A 8 7.45 -0.68 -6.28
CA VAL A 8 7.91 -0.73 -4.89
C VAL A 8 6.94 -1.41 -3.93
N ALA A 9 5.68 -1.64 -4.31
CA ALA A 9 4.68 -2.24 -3.44
C ALA A 9 3.48 -2.83 -4.18
N LYS A 10 2.82 -3.77 -3.51
CA LYS A 10 1.52 -4.35 -3.87
C LYS A 10 0.45 -3.84 -2.92
N PHE A 11 -0.60 -3.29 -3.51
CA PHE A 11 -1.76 -2.78 -2.79
C PHE A 11 -3.00 -3.59 -3.12
N GLU A 12 -3.85 -3.79 -2.12
CA GLU A 12 -5.19 -4.33 -2.27
C GLU A 12 -6.21 -3.26 -1.90
N LEU A 13 -7.11 -2.96 -2.85
CA LEU A 13 -8.16 -1.97 -2.64
C LEU A 13 -9.42 -2.71 -2.24
N THR A 14 -9.94 -2.33 -1.08
CA THR A 14 -11.25 -2.72 -0.58
C THR A 14 -12.17 -1.51 -0.59
N GLU A 15 -13.47 -1.71 -0.38
CA GLU A 15 -14.43 -0.61 -0.26
C GLU A 15 -14.17 0.28 0.98
N GLN A 16 -13.35 -0.19 1.93
CA GLN A 16 -13.11 0.47 3.21
C GLN A 16 -11.70 1.07 3.33
N ALA A 17 -10.71 0.46 2.67
CA ALA A 17 -9.31 0.81 2.84
C ALA A 17 -8.40 0.34 1.70
N ILE A 18 -7.24 0.98 1.61
CA ILE A 18 -6.10 0.53 0.80
C ILE A 18 -5.13 -0.20 1.72
N ILE A 19 -4.90 -1.47 1.43
CA ILE A 19 -4.07 -2.37 2.24
C ILE A 19 -2.74 -2.56 1.53
N VAL A 20 -1.63 -2.28 2.22
CA VAL A 20 -0.28 -2.61 1.75
C VAL A 20 -0.01 -4.07 2.10
N ARG A 21 0.08 -4.93 1.08
CA ARG A 21 0.28 -6.37 1.25
C ARG A 21 1.74 -6.78 1.21
N GLU A 22 2.52 -6.12 0.36
CA GLU A 22 3.93 -6.46 0.15
C GLU A 22 4.70 -5.21 -0.31
N THR A 23 5.95 -5.10 0.10
CA THR A 23 6.83 -3.96 -0.19
C THR A 23 8.20 -4.46 -0.64
N TRP A 24 8.79 -3.80 -1.63
CA TRP A 24 10.11 -4.14 -2.18
C TRP A 24 10.99 -2.89 -2.23
N GLY A 25 12.13 -2.93 -1.56
CA GLY A 25 13.09 -1.81 -1.55
C GLY A 25 12.62 -0.56 -0.80
N ILE A 26 11.43 -0.58 -0.20
CA ILE A 26 10.85 0.50 0.61
C ILE A 26 10.15 -0.08 1.84
N SER A 27 10.09 0.69 2.93
CA SER A 27 9.34 0.32 4.13
C SER A 27 7.91 0.85 4.12
N TYR A 28 6.99 0.23 4.85
CA TYR A 28 5.62 0.74 5.02
C TYR A 28 5.58 2.21 5.52
N ALA A 29 6.40 2.56 6.51
CA ALA A 29 6.49 3.93 7.03
C ALA A 29 6.92 4.94 5.95
N GLU A 30 7.82 4.51 5.06
CA GLU A 30 8.28 5.30 3.94
C GLU A 30 7.21 5.47 2.85
N ILE A 31 6.33 4.47 2.66
CA ILE A 31 5.16 4.59 1.79
C ILE A 31 4.17 5.58 2.42
N CYS A 32 3.84 5.44 3.71
CA CYS A 32 2.95 6.37 4.42
C CYS A 32 3.47 7.82 4.42
N ALA A 33 4.79 8.04 4.41
CA ALA A 33 5.36 9.37 4.30
C ALA A 33 5.19 10.00 2.89
N ARG A 34 4.97 9.18 1.87
CA ARG A 34 4.84 9.62 0.46
C ARG A 34 3.38 9.83 0.03
N VAL A 35 2.42 9.30 0.78
CA VAL A 35 1.00 9.34 0.41
C VAL A 35 0.16 9.94 1.53
N ASP A 36 -0.80 10.79 1.15
CA ASP A 36 -1.70 11.45 2.11
C ASP A 36 -2.96 10.62 2.42
N VAL A 37 -3.03 9.39 1.90
CA VAL A 37 -4.18 8.51 2.09
C VAL A 37 -3.97 7.57 3.27
N PRO A 38 -5.03 7.27 4.06
CA PRO A 38 -4.95 6.32 5.15
C PRO A 38 -4.67 4.91 4.59
N LEU A 39 -3.47 4.40 4.85
CA LEU A 39 -3.08 3.04 4.53
C LEU A 39 -3.27 2.12 5.73
N MET A 40 -3.60 0.85 5.45
CA MET A 40 -3.58 -0.22 6.44
C MET A 40 -2.47 -1.21 6.11
N HIS A 41 -1.78 -1.69 7.13
CA HIS A 41 -0.80 -2.76 7.01
C HIS A 41 -1.48 -4.10 7.30
N GLY A 42 -1.38 -5.08 6.40
CA GLY A 42 -2.00 -6.40 6.61
C GLY A 42 -1.76 -7.42 5.53
#